data_AF-A0A959JN58-F1
#
_entry.id   AF-A0A959JN58-F1
#
_cell.length_a   1.000
_cell.length_b   1.000
_cell.length_c   1.000
_cell.angle_alpha   90.00
_cell.angle_beta   90.00
_cell.angle_gamma   90.00
#
_symmetry.space_group_name_H-M   'P 1'
#
loop_
_entity.id
_entity.type
_entity.pdbx_description
1 polymer ?
#
loop_
_entity_poly.entity_id
_entity_poly.type
_entity_poly.pdbx_seq_one_letter_code
_entity_poly.pdbx_strand_id
1 'polypeptide(L)' 'MRIKIYCIGKTNEAYLEKGINEYLKRLKHYTNIEYEEIKDIKSIH' A
#
# COMPACT_ATOMS: atom_id res chain seq x y z
N MET A 1 18.50 1.40 0.51
CA MET A 1 17.63 0.30 0.01
C MET A 1 16.38 0.92 -0.60
N ARG A 2 15.68 0.21 -1.50
CA ARG A 2 14.40 0.66 -2.08
C ARG A 2 13.38 -0.46 -1.90
N ILE A 3 12.20 -0.13 -1.37
CA ILE A 3 11.11 -1.08 -1.13
C ILE A 3 9.88 -0.59 -1.91
N LYS A 4 9.31 -1.46 -2.74
CA LYS A 4 8.01 -1.24 -3.39
C LYS A 4 7.00 -2.26 -2.88
N ILE A 5 5.83 -1.79 -2.48
CA ILE A 5 4.72 -2.61 -2.00
C ILE A 5 3.60 -2.49 -3.02
N TYR A 6 3.22 -3.62 -3.60
CA TYR A 6 2.09 -3.73 -4.51
C TYR A 6 0.95 -4.44 -3.78
N CYS A 7 -0.18 -3.76 -3.63
CA CYS A 7 -1.39 -4.30 -3.02
C CYS A 7 -2.45 -4.51 -4.10
N ILE A 8 -3.11 -5.66 -4.11
CA ILE A 8 -4.21 -5.93 -5.03
C ILE A 8 -5.52 -5.66 -4.31
N GLY A 9 -6.35 -4.78 -4.87
CA GLY A 9 -7.60 -4.35 -4.27
C GLY A 9 -7.41 -3.34 -3.14
N LYS A 10 -8.49 -2.62 -2.83
CA LYS A 10 -8.51 -1.63 -1.76
C LYS A 10 -9.14 -2.23 -0.50
N THR A 11 -8.58 -1.90 0.67
CA THR A 11 -9.24 -2.18 1.95
C THR A 11 -10.38 -1.20 2.19
N ASN A 12 -11.54 -1.70 2.62
CA ASN A 12 -12.68 -0.85 3.00
C ASN A 12 -12.65 -0.45 4.48
N GLU A 13 -11.69 -1.00 5.25
CA GLU A 13 -11.57 -0.77 6.68
C GLU A 13 -10.74 0.48 6.97
N ALA A 14 -11.39 1.53 7.47
CA ALA A 14 -10.74 2.83 7.74
C ALA A 14 -9.56 2.74 8.73
N TYR A 15 -9.61 1.81 9.69
CA TYR A 15 -8.52 1.63 10.65
C TYR A 15 -7.25 1.07 9.99
N LEU A 16 -7.40 0.24 8.94
CA LEU A 16 -6.28 -0.29 8.17
C LEU A 16 -5.64 0.82 7.34
N GLU A 17 -6.43 1.64 6.64
CA GLU A 17 -5.92 2.78 5.87
C GLU A 17 -5.14 3.76 6.76
N LYS A 18 -5.65 4.06 7.96
CA LYS A 18 -4.95 4.91 8.93
C LYS A 18 -3.63 4.28 9.38
N GLY A 19 -3.63 2.99 9.73
CA GLY A 19 -2.43 2.27 10.16
C GLY A 19 -1.36 2.23 9.08
N ILE A 20 -1.73 1.87 7.85
CA ILE A 20 -0.82 1.82 6.69
C ILE A 20 -0.14 3.17 6.50
N ASN A 21 -0.92 4.25 6.48
CA ASN A 21 -0.39 5.61 6.31
C ASN A 21 0.56 6.03 7.43
N GLU A 22 0.30 5.62 8.67
CA GLU A 22 1.18 5.90 9.80
C GLU A 22 2.53 5.20 9.66
N TYR A 23 2.54 3.91 9.28
CA TYR A 23 3.78 3.16 9.08
C TYR A 23 4.56 3.62 7.86
N LEU A 24 3.90 3.93 6.73
CA LEU A 24 4.57 4.52 5.56
C LEU A 24 5.27 5.83 5.91
N LYS A 25 4.63 6.69 6.71
CA LYS A 25 5.24 7.94 7.20
C LYS A 25 6.45 7.71 8.09
N ARG A 26 6.46 6.65 8.92
CA ARG A 26 7.61 6.30 9.76
C ARG A 26 8.75 5.71 8.92
N LEU A 27 8.43 4.85 7.94
CA LEU A 27 9.40 4.13 7.11
C LEU A 27 10.15 5.02 6.10
N LYS A 28 9.52 6.09 5.61
CA LYS A 28 10.15 7.03 4.65
C LYS A 28 11.46 7.64 5.15
N HIS A 29 11.68 7.70 6.46
CA HIS A 29 12.91 8.23 7.07
C HIS A 29 14.10 7.28 6.93
N TYR A 30 13.84 5.99 6.70
CA TYR A 30 14.85 4.94 6.69
C TYR A 30 15.10 4.37 5.29
N THR A 31 14.12 4.48 4.39
CA THR A 31 14.22 3.92 3.04
C THR A 31 13.28 4.64 2.08
N ASN A 32 13.63 4.63 0.79
CA ASN A 32 12.69 4.99 -0.26
C ASN A 32 11.62 3.89 -0.34
N ILE A 33 10.41 4.21 0.10
CA ILE A 33 9.26 3.31 0.16
C ILE A 33 8.16 3.81 -0.77
N GLU A 34 7.65 2.93 -1.62
CA GLU A 34 6.54 3.18 -2.53
C GLU A 34 5.43 2.17 -2.22
N TYR A 35 4.19 2.63 -2.16
CA TYR A 35 2.99 1.80 -1.98
C TYR A 35 2.02 2.09 -3.13
N GLU A 36 1.64 1.04 -3.86
CA GLU A 36 0.77 1.13 -5.03
C GLU A 36 -0.37 0.13 -4.91
N GLU A 37 -1.61 0.64 -4.99
CA GLU A 37 -2.82 -0.17 -5.05
C GLU A 37 -3.19 -0.45 -6.50
N ILE A 38 -3.06 -1.71 -6.88
CA ILE A 38 -3.46 -2.23 -8.18
C ILE A 38 -4.92 -2.64 -8.07
N LYS A 39 -5.76 -2.14 -8.98
CA LYS A 39 -7.15 -2.59 -9.09
C LYS A 39 -7.17 -4.08 -9.34
N ASP A 40 -8.07 -4.78 -8.65
CA ASP A 40 -8.31 -6.19 -8.90
C ASP A 40 -8.68 -6.40 -10.38
N ILE A 41 -8.00 -7.35 -11.03
CA ILE A 41 -8.32 -7.72 -12.40
C ILE A 41 -9.59 -8.56 -12.30
N LYS A 42 -10.75 -7.93 -12.51
CA LYS A 42 -11.96 -8.70 -12.83
C LYS A 42 -11.60 -9.55 -14.05
N SER A 43 -11.49 -10.85 -13.84
CA SER A 43 -11.12 -11.83 -14.85
C SER A 43 -11.77 -11.48 -16.18
N ILE A 44 -10.93 -11.33 -17.21
CA ILE A 44 -11.38 -11.30 -18.60
C ILE A 44 -12.16 -12.61 -18.80
N HIS A 45 -13.47 -12.49 -18.96
CA HIS A 45 -14.36 -13.56 -19.40
C HIS A 45 -15.01 -13.10 -20.68
#